data_AF-A0A9W4WEM9-F1
#
_entry.id   AF-A0A9W4WEM9-F1
#
_cell.length_a   1.000
_cell.length_b   1.000
_cell.length_c   1.000
_cell.angle_alpha   90.00
_cell.angle_beta   90.00
_cell.angle_gamma   90.00
#
_symmetry.space_group_name_H-M   'P 1'
#
loop_
_entity.id
_entity.type
_entity.pdbx_description
1 polymer ?
#
loop_
_entity_poly.entity_id
_entity_poly.type
_entity_poly.pdbx_seq_one_letter_code
_entity_poly.pdbx_strand_id
1 'polypeptide(L)'
;MTTRYRVEYALKTHRRDQFIEWIKGLLAVPFVLYSQPTGVFDTNTTNVDRMREEAHRRYAEIFRDVEHMIDDHIGRQNETNNLPSKLKMLVPSAGPFFTRLPLEAAFNHMDSKRYISSRRYVSPSFNDVRLILNSAQIMAVTAGSLQLVTFDGDVTLYDDGENLEPSSPVIPRLLDLLRKDIKIGI
;
A
#
# COMPACT_ATOMS: atom_id res chain seq x y z
N MET A 1 -20.33 32.00 -5.79
CA MET A 1 -19.41 31.95 -6.94
C MET A 1 -18.53 30.73 -6.78
N THR A 2 -18.86 29.60 -7.40
CA THR A 2 -17.95 28.46 -7.52
C THR A 2 -17.03 28.76 -8.72
N THR A 3 -15.74 28.94 -8.45
CA THR A 3 -14.76 29.17 -9.51
C THR A 3 -14.66 27.91 -10.37
N ARG A 4 -14.45 28.07 -11.67
CA ARG A 4 -14.31 26.98 -12.67
C ARG A 4 -13.16 25.99 -12.36
N TYR A 5 -12.34 26.30 -11.35
CA TYR A 5 -11.16 25.55 -10.92
C TYR A 5 -11.30 24.86 -9.56
N ARG A 6 -12.38 25.09 -8.80
CA ARG A 6 -12.57 24.41 -7.51
C ARG A 6 -13.07 22.99 -7.77
N VAL A 7 -12.15 22.03 -7.69
CA VAL A 7 -12.48 20.60 -7.75
C VAL A 7 -12.87 20.15 -6.34
N GLU A 8 -14.14 19.84 -6.13
CA GLU A 8 -14.62 19.28 -4.86
C GLU A 8 -14.29 17.78 -4.80
N TYR A 9 -13.10 17.47 -4.28
CA TYR A 9 -12.64 16.08 -4.15
C TYR A 9 -13.56 15.22 -3.27
N ALA A 10 -14.25 15.83 -2.28
CA ALA A 10 -15.23 15.14 -1.43
C ALA A 10 -16.42 14.55 -2.20
N LEU A 11 -16.77 15.12 -3.36
CA LEU A 11 -17.87 14.64 -4.21
C LEU A 11 -17.41 13.68 -5.32
N LYS A 12 -16.10 13.55 -5.53
CA LYS A 12 -15.57 12.62 -6.52
C LYS A 12 -15.42 11.24 -5.90
N THR A 13 -15.98 10.23 -6.57
CA THR A 13 -15.64 8.83 -6.25
C THR A 13 -14.14 8.65 -6.44
N HIS A 14 -13.43 8.31 -5.36
CA HIS A 14 -12.00 8.04 -5.45
C HIS A 14 -11.77 6.92 -6.47
N ARG A 15 -10.95 7.22 -7.49
CA ARG A 15 -10.53 6.23 -8.49
C ARG A 15 -9.85 5.08 -7.75
N ARG A 16 -10.47 3.90 -7.74
CA ARG A 16 -9.87 2.73 -7.13
C ARG A 16 -8.69 2.26 -7.97
N ASP A 17 -7.53 2.26 -7.34
CA ASP A 17 -6.29 1.78 -7.94
C ASP A 17 -6.44 0.28 -8.27
N GLN A 18 -6.29 -0.05 -9.54
CA GLN A 18 -6.49 -1.42 -10.04
C GLN A 18 -5.36 -2.36 -9.61
N PHE A 19 -4.15 -1.84 -9.36
CA PHE A 19 -3.06 -2.65 -8.84
C PHE A 19 -3.35 -3.07 -7.39
N ILE A 20 -3.91 -2.16 -6.58
CA ILE A 20 -4.36 -2.46 -5.21
C ILE A 20 -5.52 -3.48 -5.23
N GLU A 21 -6.53 -3.29 -6.09
CA GLU A 21 -7.63 -4.25 -6.21
C GLU A 21 -7.15 -5.63 -6.68
N TRP A 22 -6.18 -5.68 -7.61
CA TRP A 22 -5.59 -6.93 -8.07
C TRP A 22 -4.88 -7.68 -6.94
N ILE A 23 -3.99 -7.03 -6.18
CA ILE A 23 -3.32 -7.64 -5.02
C ILE A 23 -4.35 -8.10 -3.98
N LYS A 24 -5.35 -7.27 -3.68
CA LYS A 24 -6.45 -7.64 -2.76
C LYS A 24 -7.17 -8.91 -3.23
N GLY A 25 -7.39 -9.08 -4.54
CA GLY A 25 -7.94 -10.30 -5.11
C GLY A 25 -7.06 -11.53 -4.84
N LEU A 26 -5.73 -11.39 -4.94
CA LEU A 26 -4.79 -12.47 -4.59
C LEU A 26 -4.90 -12.85 -3.10
N LEU A 27 -5.01 -11.86 -2.21
CA LEU A 27 -5.12 -12.09 -0.76
C LEU A 27 -6.49 -12.67 -0.33
N ALA A 28 -7.53 -12.48 -1.13
CA ALA A 28 -8.84 -13.07 -0.87
C ALA A 28 -8.80 -14.61 -0.96
N VAL A 29 -7.94 -15.18 -1.80
CA VAL A 29 -7.85 -16.62 -1.99
C VAL A 29 -7.35 -17.33 -0.72
N PRO A 30 -6.18 -17.00 -0.12
CA PRO A 30 -5.80 -17.61 1.15
C PRO A 30 -6.75 -17.28 2.30
N PHE A 31 -7.41 -16.12 2.27
CA PHE A 31 -8.46 -15.83 3.26
C PHE A 31 -9.54 -16.91 3.19
N VAL A 32 -10.21 -17.09 2.06
CA VAL A 32 -11.30 -18.07 1.93
C VAL A 32 -10.86 -19.50 2.29
N LEU A 33 -9.62 -19.87 1.99
CA LEU A 33 -9.10 -21.21 2.28
C LEU A 33 -8.75 -21.44 3.75
N TYR A 34 -8.31 -20.41 4.49
CA TYR A 34 -7.72 -20.56 5.82
C TYR A 34 -8.42 -19.75 6.92
N SER A 35 -9.33 -18.85 6.57
CA SER A 35 -10.21 -18.13 7.50
C SER A 35 -11.58 -18.82 7.54
N GLN A 36 -11.66 -20.04 8.05
CA GLN A 36 -13.00 -20.59 8.31
C GLN A 36 -13.68 -19.71 9.36
N PRO A 37 -14.94 -19.27 9.13
CA PRO A 37 -15.71 -18.67 10.18
C PRO A 37 -15.91 -19.73 11.26
N THR A 38 -15.48 -19.45 12.47
CA THR A 38 -15.62 -20.26 13.70
C THR A 38 -17.10 -20.42 14.14
N GLY A 39 -18.03 -20.51 13.19
CA GLY A 39 -19.46 -20.75 13.41
C GLY A 39 -19.84 -22.23 13.52
N VAL A 40 -18.89 -23.16 13.31
CA VAL A 40 -19.10 -24.60 13.51
C VAL A 40 -18.10 -25.10 14.55
N PHE A 41 -18.47 -24.95 15.82
CA PHE A 41 -18.03 -25.67 17.02
C PHE A 41 -16.74 -26.53 16.92
N ASP A 42 -15.58 -25.91 16.71
CA ASP A 42 -14.31 -26.55 17.05
C ASP A 42 -13.53 -25.60 17.98
N THR A 43 -13.67 -25.86 19.28
CA THR A 43 -13.14 -25.05 20.39
C THR A 43 -11.63 -25.21 20.59
N ASN A 44 -10.93 -25.86 19.66
CA ASN A 44 -9.50 -26.10 19.76
C ASN A 44 -8.69 -24.85 19.38
N THR A 45 -8.18 -24.14 20.39
CA THR A 45 -7.27 -22.98 20.25
C THR A 45 -6.08 -23.27 19.32
N THR A 46 -5.58 -24.51 19.31
CA THR A 46 -4.51 -24.99 18.41
C THR A 46 -4.85 -24.86 16.92
N ASN A 47 -6.13 -24.87 16.55
CA ASN A 47 -6.54 -24.69 15.16
C ASN A 47 -6.43 -23.21 14.73
N VAL A 48 -6.73 -22.28 15.63
CA VAL A 48 -6.75 -20.84 15.33
C VAL A 48 -5.35 -20.29 15.10
N ASP A 49 -4.37 -20.68 15.93
CA ASP A 49 -2.97 -20.24 15.77
C ASP A 49 -2.38 -20.78 14.47
N ARG A 50 -2.63 -22.05 14.16
CA ARG A 50 -2.21 -22.66 12.89
C ARG A 50 -2.84 -21.94 11.69
N MET A 51 -4.13 -21.60 11.75
CA MET A 51 -4.78 -20.84 10.68
C MET A 51 -4.17 -19.45 10.48
N ARG A 52 -3.77 -18.79 11.59
CA ARG A 52 -3.09 -17.48 11.54
C ARG A 52 -1.73 -17.63 10.86
N GLU A 53 -0.95 -18.62 11.27
CA GLU A 53 0.38 -18.89 10.73
C GLU A 53 0.33 -19.22 9.25
N GLU A 54 -0.64 -20.05 8.84
CA GLU A 54 -0.87 -20.37 7.43
C GLU A 54 -1.29 -19.13 6.62
N ALA A 55 -2.25 -18.34 7.11
CA ALA A 55 -2.65 -17.10 6.44
C ALA A 55 -1.48 -16.13 6.30
N HIS A 56 -0.70 -15.93 7.36
CA HIS A 56 0.49 -15.08 7.35
C HIS A 56 1.51 -15.55 6.32
N ARG A 57 1.87 -16.84 6.34
CA ARG A 57 2.80 -17.44 5.39
C ARG A 57 2.36 -17.23 3.95
N ARG A 58 1.08 -17.48 3.64
CA ARG A 58 0.54 -17.31 2.27
C ARG A 58 0.52 -15.86 1.82
N TYR A 59 0.17 -14.93 2.70
CA TYR A 59 0.21 -13.51 2.38
C TYR A 59 1.64 -13.04 2.13
N ALA A 60 2.60 -13.46 2.97
CA ALA A 60 4.02 -13.15 2.79
C ALA A 60 4.55 -13.70 1.45
N GLU A 61 4.24 -14.96 1.11
CA GLU A 61 4.59 -15.58 -0.18
C GLU A 61 4.03 -14.78 -1.36
N ILE A 62 2.75 -14.39 -1.32
CA ILE A 62 2.13 -13.57 -2.37
C ILE A 62 2.84 -12.23 -2.52
N PHE A 63 3.14 -11.53 -1.42
CA PHE A 63 3.82 -10.25 -1.50
C PHE A 63 5.25 -10.38 -2.04
N ARG A 64 5.97 -11.44 -1.70
CA ARG A 64 7.28 -11.76 -2.30
C ARG A 64 7.18 -12.00 -3.80
N ASP A 65 6.17 -12.76 -4.25
CA ASP A 65 5.96 -13.02 -5.68
C ASP A 65 5.60 -11.75 -6.45
N VAL A 66 4.78 -10.87 -5.87
CA VAL A 66 4.45 -9.56 -6.45
C VAL A 66 5.69 -8.65 -6.50
N GLU A 67 6.54 -8.69 -5.47
CA GLU A 67 7.82 -7.97 -5.46
C GLU A 67 8.73 -8.41 -6.61
N HIS A 68 8.88 -9.70 -6.85
CA HIS A 68 9.63 -10.20 -8.02
C HIS A 68 9.00 -9.78 -9.36
N MET A 69 7.66 -9.73 -9.44
CA MET A 69 6.97 -9.24 -10.64
C MET A 69 7.20 -7.74 -10.89
N ILE A 70 7.33 -6.94 -9.84
CA ILE A 70 7.71 -5.53 -9.93
C ILE A 70 9.16 -5.41 -10.40
N ASP A 71 10.08 -6.21 -9.85
CA ASP A 71 11.48 -6.19 -10.26
C ASP A 71 11.66 -6.54 -11.74
N ASP A 72 10.95 -7.57 -12.25
CA ASP A 72 10.91 -7.88 -13.70
C ASP A 72 10.32 -6.72 -14.51
N HIS A 73 9.26 -6.07 -14.00
CA HIS A 73 8.66 -4.91 -14.66
C HIS A 73 9.63 -3.74 -14.77
N ILE A 74 10.37 -3.43 -13.70
CA ILE A 74 11.41 -2.38 -13.69
C ILE A 74 12.49 -2.69 -14.72
N GLY A 75 12.96 -3.94 -14.79
CA GLY A 75 13.97 -4.36 -15.77
C GLY A 75 13.52 -4.11 -17.22
N ARG A 76 12.26 -4.41 -17.52
CA ARG A 76 11.68 -4.25 -18.87
C ARG A 76 11.26 -2.83 -19.22
N GLN A 77 11.07 -1.93 -18.24
CA GLN A 77 10.67 -0.54 -18.50
C GLN A 77 11.64 0.22 -19.41
N ASN A 78 12.93 -0.16 -19.40
CA ASN A 78 13.98 0.49 -20.19
C ASN A 78 14.41 -0.34 -21.41
N GLU A 79 13.79 -1.50 -21.64
CA GLU A 79 14.11 -2.35 -22.79
C GLU A 79 13.47 -1.80 -24.06
N THR A 80 14.22 -1.83 -25.16
CA THR A 80 13.72 -1.42 -26.49
C THR A 80 12.72 -2.44 -27.07
N ASN A 81 12.64 -3.64 -26.50
CA ASN A 81 11.69 -4.66 -26.91
C ASN A 81 10.29 -4.33 -26.39
N ASN A 82 9.32 -4.23 -27.29
CA ASN A 82 7.91 -3.92 -26.99
C ASN A 82 7.14 -5.04 -26.26
N LEU A 83 7.82 -6.02 -25.66
CA LEU A 83 7.15 -7.12 -24.97
C LEU A 83 6.74 -6.69 -23.55
N PRO A 84 5.44 -6.75 -23.20
CA PRO A 84 5.01 -6.38 -21.87
C PRO A 84 5.51 -7.40 -20.83
N SER A 85 5.95 -6.90 -19.66
CA SER A 85 6.17 -7.75 -18.48
C SER A 85 4.90 -8.53 -18.11
N LYS A 86 5.04 -9.63 -17.36
CA LYS A 86 3.89 -10.36 -16.79
C LYS A 86 2.96 -9.45 -15.98
N LEU A 87 3.52 -8.54 -15.17
CA LEU A 87 2.75 -7.58 -14.38
C LEU A 87 1.87 -6.68 -15.27
N LYS A 88 2.47 -6.09 -16.32
CA LYS A 88 1.76 -5.25 -17.28
C LYS A 88 0.66 -5.99 -18.04
N MET A 89 0.84 -7.28 -18.33
CA MET A 89 -0.21 -8.09 -18.95
C MET A 89 -1.40 -8.33 -18.01
N LEU A 90 -1.13 -8.58 -16.72
CA LEU A 90 -2.16 -8.85 -15.72
C LEU A 90 -2.85 -7.60 -15.21
N VAL A 91 -2.11 -6.49 -15.10
CA VAL A 91 -2.59 -5.19 -14.64
C VAL A 91 -2.13 -4.11 -15.63
N PRO A 92 -2.84 -3.92 -16.77
CA PRO A 92 -2.43 -2.97 -17.82
C PRO A 92 -2.32 -1.51 -17.33
N SER A 93 -3.03 -1.16 -16.27
CA SER A 93 -2.99 0.15 -15.62
C SER A 93 -1.82 0.33 -14.66
N ALA A 94 -1.02 -0.71 -14.37
CA ALA A 94 0.20 -0.57 -13.59
C ALA A 94 1.15 0.40 -14.31
N GLY A 95 1.49 1.48 -13.60
CA GLY A 95 2.44 2.49 -14.07
C GLY A 95 3.88 2.02 -13.91
N PRO A 96 4.86 2.88 -14.27
CA PRO A 96 6.26 2.59 -14.01
C PRO A 96 6.53 2.54 -12.50
N PHE A 97 7.46 1.69 -12.12
CA PHE A 97 8.07 1.64 -10.79
C PHE A 97 9.50 2.19 -10.89
N PHE A 98 9.88 3.03 -9.93
CA PHE A 98 11.18 3.72 -9.93
C PHE A 98 12.17 3.15 -8.89
N THR A 99 11.71 2.21 -8.07
CA THR A 99 12.50 1.57 -7.04
C THR A 99 11.94 0.19 -6.73
N ARG A 100 12.80 -0.70 -6.25
CA ARG A 100 12.38 -2.01 -5.74
C ARG A 100 11.55 -1.82 -4.48
N LEU A 101 10.48 -2.61 -4.33
CA LEU A 101 9.57 -2.50 -3.19
C LEU A 101 9.69 -3.76 -2.33
N PRO A 102 10.19 -3.68 -1.08
CA PRO A 102 10.29 -4.83 -0.18
C PRO A 102 8.92 -5.18 0.40
N LEU A 103 8.04 -5.75 -0.44
CA LEU A 103 6.62 -5.95 -0.14
C LEU A 103 6.41 -7.00 0.95
N GLU A 104 7.21 -8.07 0.98
CA GLU A 104 7.12 -9.07 2.04
C GLU A 104 7.48 -8.47 3.40
N ALA A 105 8.58 -7.73 3.47
CA ALA A 105 9.00 -7.06 4.70
C ALA A 105 7.97 -6.01 5.15
N ALA A 106 7.40 -5.25 4.21
CA ALA A 106 6.33 -4.31 4.49
C ALA A 106 5.06 -4.98 4.99
N PHE A 107 4.68 -6.13 4.41
CA PHE A 107 3.58 -6.94 4.88
C PHE A 107 3.83 -7.42 6.31
N ASN A 108 4.99 -8.02 6.60
CA ASN A 108 5.32 -8.52 7.94
C ASN A 108 5.27 -7.40 8.98
N HIS A 109 5.77 -6.22 8.64
CA HIS A 109 5.67 -5.04 9.50
C HIS A 109 4.23 -4.63 9.76
N MET A 110 3.40 -4.56 8.72
CA MET A 110 2.00 -4.16 8.86
C MET A 110 1.16 -5.20 9.58
N ASP A 111 1.41 -6.48 9.34
CA ASP A 111 0.71 -7.58 10.00
C ASP A 111 1.01 -7.61 11.50
N SER A 112 2.25 -7.33 11.91
CA SER A 112 2.62 -7.22 13.33
C SER A 112 1.84 -6.13 14.08
N LYS A 113 1.39 -5.09 13.37
CA LYS A 113 0.66 -3.94 13.94
C LYS A 113 -0.85 -4.06 13.80
N ARG A 114 -1.32 -4.71 12.73
CA ARG A 114 -2.74 -4.70 12.32
C ARG A 114 -3.40 -6.06 12.34
N TYR A 115 -2.65 -7.12 12.65
CA TYR A 115 -3.14 -8.48 12.79
C TYR A 115 -3.99 -8.93 11.60
N ILE A 116 -3.55 -8.59 10.38
CA ILE A 116 -4.26 -8.87 9.11
C ILE A 116 -4.49 -10.37 8.98
N SER A 117 -3.47 -11.19 9.23
CA SER A 117 -3.51 -12.66 9.15
C SER A 117 -4.32 -13.31 10.27
N SER A 118 -4.63 -12.56 11.32
CA SER A 118 -5.42 -13.06 12.46
C SER A 118 -6.92 -12.91 12.23
N ARG A 119 -7.36 -12.21 11.17
CA ARG A 119 -8.78 -12.01 10.88
C ARG A 119 -9.44 -13.32 10.45
N ARG A 120 -10.70 -13.50 10.86
CA ARG A 120 -11.50 -14.71 10.57
C ARG A 120 -12.79 -14.45 9.81
N TYR A 121 -13.28 -13.21 9.84
CA TYR A 121 -14.57 -12.84 9.27
C TYR A 121 -14.47 -11.81 8.14
N VAL A 122 -13.34 -11.12 8.03
CA VAL A 122 -13.13 -10.06 7.04
C VAL A 122 -11.76 -10.24 6.39
N SER A 123 -11.75 -10.34 5.06
CA SER A 123 -10.53 -10.44 4.27
C SER A 123 -9.69 -9.16 4.31
N PRO A 124 -8.41 -9.21 3.91
CA PRO A 124 -7.61 -8.00 3.71
C PRO A 124 -8.33 -7.00 2.80
N SER A 125 -8.46 -5.77 3.28
CA SER A 125 -9.20 -4.70 2.59
C SER A 125 -8.30 -3.96 1.59
N PHE A 126 -8.91 -3.12 0.76
CA PHE A 126 -8.18 -2.21 -0.13
C PHE A 126 -7.21 -1.32 0.66
N ASN A 127 -7.63 -0.85 1.83
CA ASN A 127 -6.82 -0.01 2.70
C ASN A 127 -5.66 -0.76 3.35
N ASP A 128 -5.79 -2.06 3.62
CA ASP A 128 -4.67 -2.85 4.12
C ASP A 128 -3.57 -2.96 3.06
N VAL A 129 -3.95 -3.29 1.81
CA VAL A 129 -3.00 -3.36 0.69
C VAL A 129 -2.37 -1.99 0.42
N ARG A 130 -3.16 -0.90 0.42
CA ARG A 130 -2.65 0.47 0.27
C ARG A 130 -1.57 0.78 1.31
N LEU A 131 -1.80 0.42 2.56
CA LEU A 131 -0.84 0.71 3.63
C LEU A 131 0.41 -0.16 3.57
N ILE A 132 0.30 -1.40 3.09
CA ILE A 132 1.46 -2.26 2.82
C ILE A 132 2.31 -1.67 1.71
N LEU A 133 1.70 -1.25 0.59
CA LEU A 133 2.41 -0.59 -0.51
C LEU A 133 3.08 0.71 -0.06
N ASN A 134 2.35 1.56 0.68
CA ASN A 134 2.93 2.78 1.26
C ASN A 134 4.12 2.46 2.18
N SER A 135 4.02 1.42 3.00
CA SER A 135 5.10 1.00 3.90
C SER A 135 6.32 0.50 3.12
N ALA A 136 6.11 -0.26 2.04
CA ALA A 136 7.19 -0.73 1.17
C ALA A 136 7.91 0.44 0.48
N GLN A 137 7.16 1.43 -0.02
CA GLN A 137 7.73 2.65 -0.59
C GLN A 137 8.57 3.42 0.45
N ILE A 138 8.04 3.59 1.68
CA ILE A 138 8.78 4.23 2.77
C ILE A 138 10.06 3.45 3.11
N MET A 139 9.99 2.12 3.23
CA MET A 139 11.16 1.27 3.47
C MET A 139 12.19 1.40 2.34
N ALA A 140 11.75 1.45 1.08
CA ALA A 140 12.64 1.59 -0.07
C ALA A 140 13.33 2.96 -0.11
N VAL A 141 12.61 4.06 0.15
CA VAL A 141 13.21 5.42 0.10
C VAL A 141 14.07 5.74 1.31
N THR A 142 13.78 5.17 2.49
CA THR A 142 14.60 5.36 3.69
C THR A 142 15.90 4.56 3.68
N ALA A 143 15.98 3.48 2.88
CA ALA A 143 17.22 2.80 2.58
C ALA A 143 18.11 3.57 1.56
N GLY A 144 17.55 4.56 0.87
CA GLY A 144 18.25 5.39 -0.13
C GLY A 144 18.41 6.86 0.30
N SER A 145 18.71 7.73 -0.67
CA SER A 145 18.86 9.17 -0.46
C SER A 145 17.61 9.93 -0.93
N LEU A 146 16.59 10.03 -0.06
CA LEU A 146 15.44 10.90 -0.28
C LEU A 146 15.91 12.37 -0.33
N GLN A 147 15.60 13.07 -1.43
CA GLN A 147 16.02 14.46 -1.63
C GLN A 147 14.86 15.46 -1.74
N LEU A 148 13.66 14.97 -2.07
CA LEU A 148 12.46 15.78 -2.30
C LEU A 148 11.22 15.02 -1.83
N VAL A 149 10.36 15.70 -1.09
CA VAL A 149 9.00 15.26 -0.79
C VAL A 149 8.04 16.31 -1.32
N THR A 150 7.03 15.88 -2.07
CA THR A 150 5.99 16.76 -2.60
C THR A 150 4.65 16.44 -1.96
N PHE A 151 3.90 17.46 -1.59
CA PHE A 151 2.55 17.35 -1.05
C PHE A 151 1.56 17.98 -2.02
N ASP A 152 0.40 17.38 -2.17
CA ASP A 152 -0.76 18.05 -2.77
C ASP A 152 -1.49 18.75 -1.63
N GLY A 153 -1.35 20.07 -1.52
CA GLY A 153 -1.87 20.85 -0.39
C GLY A 153 -3.36 20.64 -0.16
N ASP A 154 -4.15 20.67 -1.23
CA ASP A 154 -5.62 20.58 -1.19
C ASP A 154 -6.12 19.20 -0.71
N VAL A 155 -5.33 18.15 -0.94
CA VAL A 155 -5.71 16.77 -0.60
C VAL A 155 -5.07 16.29 0.70
N THR A 156 -3.97 16.93 1.15
CA THR A 156 -3.15 16.38 2.24
C THR A 156 -2.77 17.34 3.35
N LEU A 157 -2.77 18.66 3.13
CA LEU A 157 -2.32 19.64 4.14
C LEU A 157 -3.45 20.49 4.70
N TYR A 158 -4.47 20.77 3.90
CA TYR A 158 -5.57 21.65 4.26
C TYR A 158 -6.80 20.81 4.62
N ASP A 159 -7.13 20.74 5.91
CA ASP A 159 -8.33 20.04 6.36
C ASP A 159 -9.57 20.78 5.84
N ASP A 160 -10.36 20.11 4.99
CA ASP A 160 -11.59 20.64 4.38
C ASP A 160 -11.47 22.04 3.72
N GLY A 161 -10.27 22.37 3.23
CA GLY A 161 -9.96 23.66 2.60
C GLY A 161 -9.72 24.81 3.57
N GLU A 162 -9.47 24.50 4.85
CA GLU A 162 -8.97 25.45 5.85
C GLU A 162 -7.49 25.81 5.61
N ASN A 163 -6.99 26.79 6.36
CA ASN A 163 -5.58 27.14 6.34
C ASN A 163 -4.76 26.15 7.16
N LEU A 164 -3.49 26.00 6.81
CA LEU A 164 -2.54 25.24 7.62
C LEU A 164 -2.15 26.05 8.86
N GLU A 165 -2.62 25.62 10.02
CA GLU A 165 -2.34 26.28 11.31
C GLU A 165 -0.96 25.89 11.89
N PRO A 166 -0.28 26.79 12.63
CA PRO A 166 1.01 26.48 13.26
C PRO A 166 0.98 25.29 14.23
N SER A 167 -0.18 24.99 14.81
CA SER A 167 -0.39 23.85 15.70
C SER A 167 -0.60 22.52 14.96
N SER A 168 -0.65 22.51 13.63
CA SER A 168 -0.89 21.30 12.85
C SER A 168 0.21 20.26 13.11
N PRO A 169 -0.16 18.98 13.36
CA PRO A 169 0.81 17.92 13.67
C PRO A 169 1.74 17.59 12.49
N VAL A 170 1.44 18.08 11.27
CA VAL A 170 2.32 17.92 10.11
C VAL A 170 3.50 18.88 10.15
N ILE A 171 3.33 20.09 10.69
CA ILE A 171 4.36 21.14 10.74
C ILE A 171 5.69 20.64 11.35
N PRO A 172 5.72 20.06 12.56
CA PRO A 172 6.99 19.60 13.13
C PRO A 172 7.66 18.51 12.28
N ARG A 173 6.89 17.72 11.51
CA ARG A 173 7.41 16.68 10.61
C ARG A 173 8.02 17.28 9.34
N LEU A 174 7.38 18.29 8.76
CA LEU A 174 7.94 19.04 7.62
C LEU A 174 9.24 19.74 8.02
N LEU A 175 9.27 20.36 9.20
CA LEU A 175 10.49 20.98 9.73
C LEU A 175 11.61 19.96 9.98
N ASP A 176 11.29 18.75 10.44
CA ASP A 176 12.28 17.67 10.60
C ASP A 176 12.88 17.23 9.26
N LEU A 177 12.07 17.16 8.18
CA LEU A 177 12.56 16.88 6.84
C LEU A 177 13.50 17.99 6.33
N LEU A 178 13.12 19.26 6.48
CA LEU A 178 13.96 20.39 6.08
C LEU A 178 15.30 20.42 6.83
N ARG A 179 15.30 20.09 8.13
CA ARG A 179 16.54 19.97 8.93
C ARG A 179 17.47 18.86 8.44
N LYS A 180 16.94 17.86 7.75
CA LYS A 180 17.68 16.75 7.13
C LYS A 180 18.08 17.04 5.68
N ASP A 181 17.98 18.30 5.24
CA ASP A 181 18.28 18.74 3.88
C ASP A 181 17.38 18.09 2.80
N ILE A 182 16.17 17.69 3.19
CA ILE A 182 15.16 17.16 2.27
C ILE A 182 14.30 18.33 1.80
N LYS A 183 14.25 18.55 0.48
CA LYS A 183 13.44 19.61 -0.12
C LYS A 183 11.96 19.28 0.01
N ILE A 184 11.13 20.31 0.15
CA ILE A 184 9.67 20.18 0.22
C ILE A 184 9.04 20.99 -0.90
N GLY A 185 8.18 20.35 -1.70
CA GLY A 185 7.27 21.02 -2.63
C GLY A 185 5.83 20.90 -2.14
N ILE A 186 5.03 21.96 -2.32
CA ILE A 186 3.59 22.03 -2.02
C ILE A 186 2.90 22.59 -3.26
#